data_AF-A0A6V8PUR5-F1
#
_entry.id   AF-A0A6V8PUR5-F1
#
_cell.length_a   1.000
_cell.length_b   1.000
_cell.length_c   1.000
_cell.angle_alpha   90.00
_cell.angle_beta   90.00
_cell.angle_gamma   90.00
#
_symmetry.space_group_name_H-M   'P 1'
#
loop_
_entity.id
_entity.type
_entity.pdbx_description
1 polymer ?
#
loop_
_entity_poly.entity_id
_entity_poly.type
_entity_poly.pdbx_seq_one_letter_code
_entity_poly.pdbx_strand_id
1 'polypeptide(L)'
;LLNSYESFGVPALSPVVFNLVIISSVVGLSGRWGILSLGFGVLLGTLGQFVFQLPFLRGKELSYHPVIRLDHPGTRQIFAMAAPLILALGCVQINISVDKIFALTLPGGSVAILNFASLIWYVPLGAFAGAIATVLFPSISRAASLGDVQSLRRFFSLGAREIIYLMLPATAGLMALSVPIVRLIYERGQFDAQAT
;
A
#
# COMPACT_ATOMS: atom_id res chain seq x y z
N LEU A 1 13.15 7.93 -10.55
CA LEU A 1 14.48 8.57 -10.62
C LEU A 1 15.44 8.02 -9.55
N LEU A 2 15.22 8.26 -8.25
CA LEU A 2 16.11 7.72 -7.21
C LEU A 2 16.25 6.18 -7.23
N ASN A 3 15.14 5.46 -7.42
CA ASN A 3 15.14 3.99 -7.62
C ASN A 3 15.92 3.55 -8.87
N SER A 4 15.95 4.37 -9.91
CA SER A 4 16.68 4.08 -11.17
C SER A 4 18.19 4.28 -11.02
N TYR A 5 18.63 5.08 -10.04
CA TYR A 5 20.02 5.25 -9.64
C TYR A 5 20.37 4.45 -8.38
N GLU A 6 19.72 3.31 -8.18
CA GLU A 6 19.96 2.35 -7.10
C GLU A 6 19.89 2.92 -5.66
N SER A 7 19.27 4.10 -5.49
CA SER A 7 19.01 4.67 -4.18
C SER A 7 17.63 4.23 -3.72
N PHE A 8 17.56 3.06 -3.08
CA PHE A 8 16.31 2.44 -2.63
C PHE A 8 15.90 2.90 -1.22
N GLY A 9 16.86 3.28 -0.36
CA GLY A 9 16.58 3.66 1.04
C GLY A 9 15.79 4.96 1.20
N VAL A 10 16.12 5.99 0.41
CA VAL A 10 15.45 7.30 0.50
C VAL A 10 14.00 7.26 0.01
N PRO A 11 13.67 6.62 -1.13
CA PRO A 11 12.29 6.41 -1.54
C PRO A 11 11.51 5.51 -0.58
N ALA A 12 12.15 4.50 0.03
CA ALA A 12 11.52 3.63 1.01
C ALA A 12 11.16 4.35 2.33
N LEU A 13 11.95 5.34 2.75
CA LEU A 13 11.67 6.16 3.95
C LEU A 13 10.67 7.29 3.71
N SER A 14 10.39 7.62 2.45
CA SER A 14 9.53 8.74 2.09
C SER A 14 8.08 8.61 2.64
N PRO A 15 7.42 7.43 2.60
CA PRO A 15 6.13 7.24 3.25
C PRO A 15 6.17 7.41 4.77
N VAL A 16 7.31 7.16 5.42
CA VAL A 16 7.46 7.37 6.87
C VAL A 16 7.40 8.86 7.19
N VAL A 17 8.10 9.70 6.42
CA VAL A 17 8.05 11.16 6.56
C VAL A 17 6.62 11.67 6.35
N PHE A 18 5.93 11.20 5.32
CA PHE A 18 4.53 11.54 5.05
C PHE A 18 3.63 11.25 6.26
N ASN A 19 3.72 10.04 6.81
CA ASN A 19 2.91 9.65 7.98
C ASN A 19 3.27 10.45 9.24
N LEU A 20 4.55 10.71 9.49
CA LEU A 20 4.99 11.51 10.65
C LEU A 20 4.43 12.93 10.58
N VAL A 21 4.40 13.55 9.40
CA VAL A 21 3.83 14.89 9.22
C VAL A 21 2.32 14.89 9.46
N ILE A 22 1.60 13.88 8.95
CA ILE A 22 0.16 13.74 9.21
C ILE A 22 -0.12 13.59 10.71
N ILE A 23 0.59 12.68 11.38
CA ILE A 23 0.43 12.44 12.82
C ILE A 23 0.69 13.72 13.61
N SER A 24 1.78 14.43 13.28
CA SER A 24 2.15 15.68 13.94
C SER A 24 1.09 16.76 13.74
N SER A 25 0.52 16.86 12.54
CA SER A 25 -0.57 17.80 12.22
C SER A 25 -1.83 17.49 13.02
N VAL A 26 -2.23 16.22 13.12
CA VAL A 26 -3.41 15.81 13.88
C VAL A 26 -3.20 16.07 15.37
N VAL A 27 -2.07 15.64 15.95
CA VAL A 27 -1.80 15.85 17.38
C VAL A 27 -1.71 17.33 17.75
N GLY A 28 -1.08 18.15 16.89
CA GLY A 28 -0.89 19.57 17.15
C GLY A 28 -2.08 20.48 16.83
N LEU A 29 -2.89 20.15 15.81
CA LEU A 29 -3.93 21.04 15.30
C LEU A 29 -5.37 20.50 15.46
N SER A 30 -5.57 19.22 15.84
CA SER A 30 -6.92 18.65 15.98
C SER A 30 -7.78 19.41 16.99
N GLY A 31 -7.21 19.87 18.10
CA GLY A 31 -7.95 20.61 19.14
C GLY A 31 -8.53 21.95 18.69
N ARG A 32 -7.96 22.57 17.64
CA ARG A 32 -8.47 23.84 17.10
C ARG A 32 -9.25 23.67 15.80
N TRP A 33 -8.79 22.81 14.91
CA TRP A 33 -9.25 22.74 13.52
C TRP A 33 -9.99 21.43 13.20
N GLY A 34 -10.12 20.51 14.18
CA GLY A 34 -10.86 19.26 14.03
C GLY A 34 -10.41 18.47 12.80
N ILE A 35 -11.37 18.11 11.95
CA ILE A 35 -11.13 17.34 10.71
C ILE A 35 -10.20 18.07 9.73
N LEU A 36 -10.18 19.40 9.71
CA LEU A 36 -9.30 20.15 8.80
C LEU A 36 -7.81 19.91 9.09
N SER A 37 -7.46 19.56 10.33
CA SER A 37 -6.07 19.20 10.69
C SER A 37 -5.55 17.99 9.90
N LEU A 38 -6.41 17.04 9.54
CA LEU A 38 -6.08 15.91 8.66
C LEU A 38 -5.82 16.40 7.24
N GLY A 39 -6.68 17.26 6.70
CA GLY A 39 -6.52 17.83 5.36
C GLY A 39 -5.20 18.58 5.19
N PHE A 40 -4.88 19.48 6.13
CA PHE A 40 -3.59 20.18 6.15
C PHE A 40 -2.41 19.23 6.36
N GLY A 41 -2.58 18.20 7.20
CA GLY A 41 -1.56 17.18 7.41
C GLY A 41 -1.21 16.42 6.14
N VAL A 42 -2.21 16.04 5.33
CA VAL A 42 -1.99 15.38 4.03
C VAL A 42 -1.27 16.31 3.05
N LEU A 43 -1.71 17.57 2.93
CA LEU A 43 -1.06 18.55 2.05
C LEU A 43 0.41 18.77 2.43
N LEU A 44 0.67 19.06 3.70
CA LEU A 44 2.03 19.28 4.22
C LEU A 44 2.87 18.01 4.16
N GLY A 45 2.28 16.85 4.42
CA GLY A 45 2.95 15.56 4.30
C GLY A 45 3.40 15.30 2.86
N THR A 46 2.54 15.58 1.88
CA THR A 46 2.85 15.40 0.46
C THR A 46 4.01 16.31 0.04
N LEU A 47 3.97 17.57 0.45
CA LEU A 47 5.06 18.53 0.24
C LEU A 47 6.34 18.09 0.97
N GLY A 48 6.23 17.64 2.21
CA GLY A 48 7.35 17.16 3.01
C GLY A 48 8.03 15.94 2.39
N GLN A 49 7.25 14.98 1.89
CA GLN A 49 7.78 13.82 1.19
C GLN A 49 8.53 14.21 -0.09
N PHE A 50 7.99 15.17 -0.85
CA PHE A 50 8.65 15.69 -2.05
C PHE A 50 9.95 16.43 -1.72
N VAL A 51 9.93 17.32 -0.73
CA VAL A 51 11.09 18.10 -0.27
C VAL A 51 12.16 17.20 0.35
N PHE A 52 11.78 16.14 1.06
CA PHE A 52 12.72 15.17 1.63
C PHE A 52 13.54 14.45 0.55
N GLN A 53 12.97 14.22 -0.64
CA GLN A 53 13.67 13.55 -1.75
C GLN A 53 14.59 14.48 -2.54
N LEU A 54 14.28 15.79 -2.60
CA LEU A 54 15.05 16.80 -3.34
C LEU A 54 16.56 16.87 -3.02
N PRO A 55 17.02 16.86 -1.75
CA PRO A 55 18.45 16.93 -1.46
C PRO A 55 19.22 15.71 -1.95
N PHE A 56 18.62 14.52 -1.97
CA PHE A 56 19.26 13.28 -2.45
C PHE A 56 19.36 13.20 -3.97
N LEU A 57 18.72 14.14 -4.68
CA LEU A 57 18.90 14.32 -6.12
C LEU A 57 20.06 15.28 -6.43
N ARG A 58 20.51 16.10 -5.48
CA ARG A 58 21.64 17.02 -5.68
C ARG A 58 22.94 16.23 -5.78
N GLY A 59 23.67 16.41 -6.89
CA GLY A 59 24.93 15.71 -7.17
C GLY A 59 24.81 14.51 -8.13
N LYS A 60 23.60 14.09 -8.51
CA LYS A 60 23.41 13.23 -9.68
C LYS A 60 23.27 14.12 -10.92
N GLU A 61 23.92 13.77 -12.02
CA GLU A 61 23.82 14.47 -13.31
C GLU A 61 22.41 14.34 -13.89
N LEU A 62 21.46 15.04 -13.28
CA LEU A 62 20.08 15.15 -13.72
C LEU A 62 20.01 16.34 -14.67
N SER A 63 20.30 16.09 -15.94
CA SER A 63 19.98 17.02 -17.02
C SER A 63 18.47 16.93 -17.31
N TYR A 64 17.64 17.37 -16.35
CA TYR A 64 16.19 17.41 -16.52
C TYR A 64 15.81 18.66 -17.32
N HIS A 65 15.57 18.46 -18.61
CA HIS A 65 14.94 19.45 -19.46
C HIS A 65 13.48 19.03 -19.64
N PRO A 66 12.49 19.84 -19.22
CA PRO A 66 11.08 19.53 -19.40
C PRO A 66 10.71 19.63 -20.88
N VAL A 67 11.00 18.55 -21.63
CA VAL A 67 10.70 18.43 -23.05
C VAL A 67 9.58 17.40 -23.21
N ILE A 68 8.38 17.86 -23.54
CA ILE A 68 7.24 17.00 -23.79
C ILE A 68 7.34 16.51 -25.24
N ARG A 69 7.94 15.34 -25.43
CA ARG A 69 8.03 14.65 -26.74
C ARG A 69 7.17 13.39 -26.74
N LEU A 70 5.92 13.56 -27.15
CA LEU A 70 4.95 12.46 -27.26
C LEU A 70 5.31 11.48 -28.40
N ASP A 71 6.07 11.93 -29.39
CA ASP A 71 6.45 11.16 -30.58
C ASP A 71 7.72 10.31 -30.39
N HIS A 72 8.26 10.25 -29.17
CA HIS A 72 9.46 9.46 -28.89
C HIS A 72 9.10 7.97 -28.78
N PRO A 73 9.88 7.04 -29.38
CA PRO A 73 9.59 5.60 -29.34
C PRO A 73 9.53 5.05 -27.90
N GLY A 74 10.32 5.61 -26.99
CA GLY A 74 10.25 5.29 -25.56
C GLY A 74 8.91 5.65 -24.90
N THR A 75 8.25 6.73 -25.34
CA THR A 75 6.93 7.12 -24.82
C THR A 75 5.88 6.06 -25.17
N ARG A 76 5.91 5.53 -26.39
CA ARG A 76 5.02 4.44 -26.83
C ARG A 76 5.24 3.15 -26.04
N GLN A 77 6.50 2.81 -25.72
CA GLN A 77 6.82 1.64 -24.90
C GLN A 77 6.31 1.79 -23.47
N ILE A 78 6.47 2.98 -22.87
CA ILE A 78 5.91 3.29 -21.55
C ILE A 78 4.38 3.15 -21.58
N PHE A 79 3.70 3.71 -22.57
CA PHE A 79 2.24 3.57 -22.67
C PHE A 79 1.79 2.11 -22.87
N ALA A 80 2.51 1.33 -23.69
CA ALA A 80 2.21 -0.08 -23.90
C ALA A 80 2.34 -0.93 -22.61
N MET A 81 3.29 -0.58 -21.74
CA MET A 81 3.47 -1.24 -20.43
C MET A 81 2.54 -0.67 -19.36
N ALA A 82 2.28 0.65 -19.39
CA ALA A 82 1.43 1.33 -18.42
C ALA A 82 -0.04 1.01 -18.62
N ALA A 83 -0.52 0.83 -19.86
CA ALA A 83 -1.92 0.50 -20.14
C ALA A 83 -2.39 -0.77 -19.40
N PRO A 84 -1.74 -1.95 -19.51
CA PRO A 84 -2.16 -3.14 -18.77
C PRO A 84 -2.03 -2.97 -17.25
N LEU A 85 -1.01 -2.24 -16.78
CA LEU A 85 -0.85 -1.94 -15.35
C LEU A 85 -1.99 -1.06 -14.82
N ILE A 86 -2.36 0.01 -15.54
CA ILE A 86 -3.45 0.91 -15.19
C ILE A 86 -4.78 0.17 -15.21
N LEU A 87 -5.01 -0.70 -16.19
CA LEU A 87 -6.23 -1.54 -16.23
C LEU A 87 -6.27 -2.49 -15.02
N ALA A 88 -5.17 -3.15 -14.69
CA ALA A 88 -5.10 -4.05 -13.54
C ALA A 88 -5.38 -3.30 -12.21
N LEU A 89 -4.75 -2.14 -12.02
CA LEU A 89 -4.98 -1.29 -10.85
C LEU A 89 -6.40 -0.69 -10.83
N GLY A 90 -6.94 -0.36 -12.01
CA GLY A 90 -8.31 0.10 -12.19
C GLY A 90 -9.32 -0.94 -11.74
N CYS A 91 -9.11 -2.22 -12.07
CA CYS A 91 -9.97 -3.31 -11.58
C CYS A 91 -10.02 -3.39 -10.05
N VAL A 92 -8.87 -3.23 -9.37
CA VAL A 92 -8.81 -3.20 -7.90
C VAL A 92 -9.58 -2.00 -7.36
N GLN A 93 -9.41 -0.82 -7.97
CA GLN A 93 -10.10 0.39 -7.54
C GLN A 93 -11.62 0.31 -7.77
N ILE A 94 -12.05 -0.32 -8.87
CA ILE A 94 -13.46 -0.60 -9.15
C ILE A 94 -14.02 -1.52 -8.08
N ASN A 95 -13.35 -2.62 -7.74
CA ASN A 95 -13.80 -3.55 -6.71
C ASN A 95 -14.03 -2.83 -5.36
N ILE A 96 -13.06 -2.05 -4.88
CA ILE A 96 -13.20 -1.26 -3.65
C ILE A 96 -14.34 -0.24 -3.75
N SER A 97 -14.52 0.38 -4.91
CA SER A 97 -15.59 1.36 -5.12
C SER A 97 -16.96 0.71 -5.08
N VAL A 98 -17.10 -0.47 -5.70
CA VAL A 98 -18.31 -1.28 -5.68
C VAL A 98 -18.64 -1.70 -4.24
N ASP A 99 -17.66 -2.18 -3.47
CA ASP A 99 -17.84 -2.53 -2.06
C ASP A 99 -18.34 -1.33 -1.24
N LYS A 100 -17.79 -0.14 -1.49
CA LYS A 100 -18.26 1.11 -0.84
C LYS A 100 -19.66 1.52 -1.26
N ILE A 101 -20.04 1.32 -2.53
CA ILE A 101 -21.39 1.60 -3.02
C ILE A 101 -22.40 0.69 -2.31
N PHE A 102 -22.08 -0.61 -2.16
CA PHE A 102 -22.90 -1.50 -1.35
C PHE A 102 -22.92 -1.06 0.11
N ALA A 103 -21.79 -0.65 0.68
CA ALA A 103 -21.74 -0.18 2.06
C ALA A 103 -22.58 1.08 2.33
N LEU A 104 -22.83 1.92 1.33
CA LEU A 104 -23.70 3.08 1.45
C LEU A 104 -25.18 2.71 1.60
N THR A 105 -25.58 1.48 1.25
CA THR A 105 -26.95 0.98 1.47
C THR A 105 -27.16 0.42 2.89
N LEU A 106 -26.08 0.27 3.65
CA LEU A 106 -26.09 -0.15 5.04
C LEU A 106 -26.17 1.07 6.00
N PRO A 107 -26.41 0.85 7.32
CA PRO A 107 -26.46 1.91 8.30
C PRO A 107 -25.24 2.86 8.28
N GLY A 108 -25.45 4.10 8.72
CA GLY A 108 -24.40 5.11 8.76
C GLY A 108 -23.15 4.61 9.49
N GLY A 109 -21.98 4.81 8.87
CA GLY A 109 -20.69 4.35 9.41
C GLY A 109 -20.14 3.06 8.79
N SER A 110 -20.94 2.28 8.04
CA SER A 110 -20.47 1.03 7.42
C SER A 110 -19.29 1.20 6.47
N VAL A 111 -19.21 2.31 5.73
CA VAL A 111 -18.03 2.63 4.90
C VAL A 111 -16.78 2.81 5.76
N ALA A 112 -16.88 3.47 6.91
CA ALA A 112 -15.75 3.66 7.81
C ALA A 112 -15.29 2.33 8.42
N ILE A 113 -16.24 1.51 8.88
CA ILE A 113 -15.99 0.17 9.42
C ILE A 113 -15.27 -0.71 8.38
N LEU A 114 -15.69 -0.69 7.11
CA LEU A 114 -15.02 -1.45 6.04
C LEU A 114 -13.59 -0.98 5.78
N ASN A 115 -13.33 0.33 5.84
CA ASN A 115 -11.96 0.84 5.70
C ASN A 115 -11.10 0.42 6.90
N PHE A 116 -11.62 0.47 8.13
CA PHE A 116 -10.91 0.03 9.34
C PHE A 116 -10.65 -1.48 9.36
N ALA A 117 -11.61 -2.29 8.89
CA ALA A 117 -11.44 -3.74 8.76
C ALA A 117 -10.34 -4.08 7.74
N SER A 118 -10.30 -3.36 6.61
CA SER A 118 -9.27 -3.55 5.58
C SER A 118 -7.85 -3.34 6.13
N LEU A 119 -7.66 -2.36 7.03
CA LEU A 119 -6.37 -2.11 7.69
C LEU A 119 -5.87 -3.32 8.50
N ILE A 120 -6.76 -3.97 9.27
CA ILE A 120 -6.41 -5.17 10.03
C ILE A 120 -6.06 -6.32 9.08
N TRP A 121 -6.81 -6.47 7.99
CA TRP A 121 -6.59 -7.53 7.00
C TRP A 121 -5.27 -7.40 6.22
N TYR A 122 -4.84 -6.17 5.91
CA TYR A 122 -3.58 -5.94 5.20
C TYR A 122 -2.34 -6.34 6.01
N VAL A 123 -2.41 -6.36 7.35
CA VAL A 123 -1.26 -6.72 8.21
C VAL A 123 -0.77 -8.15 7.95
N PRO A 124 -1.58 -9.21 8.14
CA PRO A 124 -1.14 -10.58 7.87
C PRO A 124 -0.86 -10.81 6.38
N LEU A 125 -1.65 -10.18 5.49
CA LEU A 125 -1.47 -10.31 4.05
C LEU A 125 -0.09 -9.79 3.63
N GLY A 126 0.29 -8.60 4.08
CA GLY A 126 1.59 -8.00 3.78
C GLY A 126 2.74 -8.76 4.45
N ALA A 127 2.59 -9.08 5.73
CA ALA A 127 3.64 -9.72 6.52
C ALA A 127 3.97 -11.14 6.07
N PHE A 128 2.96 -11.94 5.71
CA PHE A 128 3.16 -13.34 5.34
C PHE A 128 3.11 -13.55 3.84
N ALA A 129 1.97 -13.25 3.20
CA ALA A 129 1.78 -13.54 1.78
C ALA A 129 2.68 -12.65 0.91
N GLY A 130 2.76 -11.35 1.23
CA GLY A 130 3.65 -10.41 0.55
C GLY A 130 5.13 -10.78 0.68
N ALA A 131 5.58 -11.15 1.89
CA ALA A 131 6.97 -11.56 2.11
C ALA A 131 7.33 -12.84 1.33
N ILE A 132 6.48 -13.87 1.39
CA ILE A 132 6.69 -15.12 0.64
C ILE A 132 6.69 -14.86 -0.87
N ALA A 133 5.72 -14.08 -1.37
CA ALA A 133 5.67 -13.72 -2.78
C ALA A 133 6.94 -13.00 -3.21
N THR A 134 7.41 -12.01 -2.46
CA THR A 134 8.62 -11.25 -2.79
C THR A 134 9.87 -12.13 -2.86
N VAL A 135 10.00 -13.10 -1.96
CA VAL A 135 11.14 -14.03 -1.92
C VAL A 135 11.08 -15.08 -3.02
N LEU A 136 9.89 -15.63 -3.31
CA LEU A 136 9.73 -16.71 -4.28
C LEU A 136 9.55 -16.24 -5.72
N PHE A 137 9.08 -15.01 -5.93
CA PHE A 137 8.78 -14.48 -7.27
C PHE A 137 10.00 -14.53 -8.22
N PRO A 138 11.22 -14.12 -7.82
CA PRO A 138 12.40 -14.24 -8.69
C PRO A 138 12.70 -15.70 -9.09
N SER A 139 12.51 -16.65 -8.17
CA SER A 139 12.75 -18.07 -8.40
C SER A 139 11.73 -18.67 -9.36
N ILE A 140 10.45 -18.33 -9.18
CA ILE A 140 9.34 -18.73 -10.06
C ILE A 140 9.54 -18.15 -11.46
N SER A 141 9.85 -16.85 -11.55
CA SER A 141 10.08 -16.17 -12.83
C SER A 141 11.26 -16.78 -13.60
N ARG A 142 12.36 -17.09 -12.91
CA ARG A 142 13.51 -17.76 -13.50
C ARG A 142 13.17 -19.16 -13.99
N ALA A 143 12.51 -19.99 -13.17
CA ALA A 143 12.10 -21.34 -13.56
C ALA A 143 11.17 -21.33 -14.79
N ALA A 144 10.21 -20.38 -14.83
CA ALA A 144 9.32 -20.20 -15.98
C ALA A 144 10.09 -19.81 -17.25
N SER A 145 11.07 -18.89 -17.15
CA SER A 145 11.87 -18.45 -18.30
C SER A 145 12.75 -19.56 -18.90
N LEU A 146 13.19 -20.51 -18.06
CA LEU A 146 14.03 -21.64 -18.47
C LEU A 146 13.20 -22.85 -18.93
N GLY A 147 11.87 -22.79 -18.86
CA GLY A 147 11.00 -23.94 -19.14
C GLY A 147 11.13 -25.10 -18.13
N ASP A 148 11.73 -24.86 -16.96
CA ASP A 148 11.89 -25.88 -15.91
C ASP A 148 10.58 -26.02 -15.11
N VAL A 149 9.66 -26.80 -15.66
CA VAL A 149 8.34 -27.06 -15.09
C VAL A 149 8.44 -27.73 -13.71
N GLN A 150 9.47 -28.54 -13.46
CA GLN A 150 9.64 -29.24 -12.20
C GLN A 150 9.98 -28.27 -11.07
N SER A 151 10.96 -27.39 -11.29
CA SER A 151 11.31 -26.33 -10.34
C SER A 151 10.17 -25.34 -10.17
N LEU A 152 9.48 -24.97 -11.26
CA LEU A 152 8.31 -24.09 -11.20
C LEU A 152 7.23 -24.64 -10.27
N ARG A 153 6.84 -25.91 -10.47
CA ARG A 153 5.85 -26.59 -9.61
C ARG A 153 6.32 -26.68 -8.17
N ARG A 154 7.60 -26.94 -7.94
CA ARG A 154 8.20 -27.02 -6.61
C ARG A 154 8.12 -25.68 -5.88
N PHE A 155 8.56 -24.59 -6.49
CA PHE A 155 8.53 -23.26 -5.88
C PHE A 155 7.10 -22.77 -5.64
N PHE A 156 6.21 -23.02 -6.60
CA PHE A 156 4.79 -22.67 -6.44
C PHE A 156 4.14 -23.45 -5.30
N SER A 157 4.32 -24.78 -5.25
CA SER A 157 3.79 -25.63 -4.18
C SER A 157 4.33 -25.24 -2.80
N LEU A 158 5.63 -24.94 -2.72
CA LEU A 158 6.26 -24.43 -1.50
C LEU A 158 5.58 -23.13 -1.06
N GLY A 159 5.49 -22.13 -1.96
CA GLY A 159 4.87 -20.84 -1.64
C GLY A 159 3.42 -20.98 -1.18
N ALA A 160 2.62 -21.76 -1.90
CA ALA A 160 1.22 -22.01 -1.54
C ALA A 160 1.09 -22.67 -0.16
N ARG A 161 1.93 -23.68 0.13
CA ARG A 161 1.92 -24.37 1.42
C ARG A 161 2.32 -23.45 2.56
N GLU A 162 3.40 -22.67 2.41
CA GLU A 162 3.85 -21.74 3.45
C GLU A 162 2.81 -20.64 3.70
N ILE A 163 2.18 -20.12 2.63
CA ILE A 163 1.09 -19.13 2.77
C ILE A 163 -0.08 -19.74 3.55
N ILE A 164 -0.55 -20.93 3.18
CA ILE A 164 -1.67 -21.58 3.88
C ILE A 164 -1.30 -21.87 5.34
N TYR A 165 -0.10 -22.39 5.58
CA TYR A 165 0.39 -22.73 6.90
C TYR A 165 0.45 -21.53 7.84
N LEU A 166 0.80 -20.35 7.34
CA LEU A 166 0.84 -19.11 8.14
C LEU A 166 -0.51 -18.40 8.21
N MET A 167 -1.29 -18.39 7.11
CA MET A 167 -2.57 -17.67 7.05
C MET A 167 -3.68 -18.37 7.84
N LEU A 168 -3.68 -19.69 7.94
CA LEU A 168 -4.67 -20.43 8.75
C LEU A 168 -4.63 -20.03 10.23
N PRO A 169 -3.51 -20.13 10.95
CA PRO A 169 -3.45 -19.71 12.35
C PRO A 169 -3.63 -18.19 12.50
N ALA A 170 -3.15 -17.37 11.56
CA ALA A 170 -3.40 -15.94 11.58
C ALA A 170 -4.91 -15.62 11.48
N THR A 171 -5.63 -16.31 10.61
CA THR A 171 -7.09 -16.18 10.47
C THR A 171 -7.80 -16.61 11.74
N ALA A 172 -7.44 -17.78 12.30
CA ALA A 172 -8.01 -18.26 13.56
C ALA A 172 -7.74 -17.28 14.72
N GLY A 173 -6.53 -16.74 14.80
CA GLY A 173 -6.14 -15.74 15.80
C GLY A 173 -6.93 -14.43 15.64
N LEU A 174 -7.07 -13.92 14.42
CA LEU A 174 -7.86 -12.72 14.14
C LEU A 174 -9.34 -12.93 14.41
N MET A 175 -9.89 -14.12 14.15
CA MET A 175 -11.28 -14.44 14.48
C MET A 175 -11.48 -14.50 15.99
N ALA A 176 -10.62 -15.24 16.71
CA ALA A 176 -10.70 -15.41 18.16
C ALA A 176 -10.45 -14.10 18.93
N LEU A 177 -9.56 -13.24 18.42
CA LEU A 177 -9.20 -11.97 19.02
C LEU A 177 -9.84 -10.77 18.31
N SER A 178 -10.86 -11.00 17.47
CA SER A 178 -11.51 -9.94 16.68
C SER A 178 -11.96 -8.77 17.55
N VAL A 179 -12.73 -9.07 18.61
CA VAL A 179 -13.20 -8.07 19.57
C VAL A 179 -12.02 -7.36 20.26
N PRO A 180 -11.11 -8.02 21.00
CA PRO A 180 -10.05 -7.31 21.71
C PRO A 180 -9.09 -6.54 20.80
N ILE A 181 -8.85 -6.99 19.58
CA ILE A 181 -8.03 -6.26 18.59
C ILE A 181 -8.72 -4.96 18.18
N VAL A 182 -10.00 -5.03 17.81
CA VAL A 182 -10.77 -3.85 17.43
C VAL A 182 -10.85 -2.87 18.59
N ARG A 183 -11.11 -3.34 19.81
CA ARG A 183 -11.10 -2.51 21.02
C ARG A 183 -9.76 -1.84 21.26
N LEU A 184 -8.67 -2.59 21.23
CA LEU A 184 -7.33 -2.07 21.52
C LEU A 184 -6.86 -1.02 20.50
N ILE A 185 -7.19 -1.23 19.23
CA ILE A 185 -6.75 -0.37 18.12
C ILE A 185 -7.66 0.85 18.00
N TYR A 186 -8.98 0.65 18.05
CA TYR A 186 -9.96 1.66 17.66
C TYR A 186 -10.82 2.21 18.80
N GLU A 187 -11.14 1.45 19.86
CA GLU A 187 -11.91 1.98 21.00
C GLU A 187 -11.05 2.91 21.87
N ARG A 188 -10.87 4.16 21.40
CA ARG A 188 -10.24 5.26 22.14
C ARG A 188 -11.03 6.55 21.93
N GLY A 189 -11.36 7.24 23.01
CA GLY A 189 -12.02 8.55 22.96
C GLY A 189 -13.47 8.46 22.49
N GLN A 190 -13.75 8.88 21.25
CA GLN A 190 -15.11 8.99 20.68
C GLN A 190 -15.60 7.69 19.99
N PHE A 191 -14.76 6.66 19.92
CA PHE A 191 -15.13 5.34 19.39
C PHE A 191 -15.54 4.44 20.56
N ASP A 192 -16.85 4.32 20.77
CA ASP A 192 -17.48 3.46 21.78
C ASP A 192 -17.98 2.15 21.16
N ALA A 193 -18.41 1.18 21.97
CA ALA A 193 -18.80 -0.17 21.53
C ALA A 193 -19.99 -0.23 20.53
N GLN A 194 -20.65 0.90 20.24
CA GLN A 194 -21.66 1.03 19.17
C GLN A 194 -21.08 1.50 17.83
N ALA A 195 -19.85 2.03 17.81
CA ALA A 195 -19.16 2.58 16.64
C ALA A 195 -18.11 1.61 16.04
N THR A 196 -17.91 0.46 16.67
CA THR A 196 -17.00 -0.64 16.29
C THR A 196 -17.71 -1.97 16.39
#